data_AF-A0A970EXZ3-F1
#
_entry.id   AF-A0A970EXZ3-F1
#
_cell.length_a   1.000
_cell.length_b   1.000
_cell.length_c   1.000
_cell.angle_alpha   90.00
_cell.angle_beta   90.00
_cell.angle_gamma   90.00
#
_symmetry.space_group_name_H-M   'P 1'
#
loop_
_entity.id
_entity.type
_entity.pdbx_description
1 polymer ?
#
loop_
_entity_poly.entity_id
_entity_poly.type
_entity_poly.pdbx_seq_one_letter_code
_entity_poly.pdbx_strand_id
1 'polypeptide(L)' 'YGTSEQQWKEIVTALRTIGYDGALSIEHEDSMMSPKEGLEKAIALLKNVLVYEQPGEMWWA' A
#
# COMPACT_ATOMS: atom_id res chain seq x y z
N TYR A 1 -5.13 -13.97 3.78
CA TYR A 1 -6.30 -13.19 4.21
C TYR A 1 -6.21 -11.82 3.56
N GLY A 2 -7.34 -11.20 3.28
CA GLY A 2 -7.42 -9.91 2.62
C GLY A 2 -6.89 -9.90 1.18
N THR A 3 -6.73 -8.69 0.66
CA THR A 3 -6.12 -8.38 -0.64
C THR A 3 -4.64 -8.77 -0.66
N SER A 4 -4.19 -9.39 -1.76
CA SER A 4 -2.80 -9.86 -1.87
C SER A 4 -1.79 -8.70 -1.93
N GLU A 5 -0.54 -8.96 -1.52
CA GLU A 5 0.54 -7.97 -1.62
C GLU A 5 0.75 -7.50 -3.07
N GLN A 6 0.66 -8.43 -4.04
CA GLN A 6 0.76 -8.12 -5.46
C GLN A 6 -0.31 -7.12 -5.91
N GLN A 7 -1.56 -7.34 -5.51
CA GLN A 7 -2.65 -6.44 -5.85
C GLN A 7 -2.47 -5.06 -5.17
N TRP A 8 -1.93 -5.01 -3.96
CA TRP A 8 -1.58 -3.73 -3.33
C TRP A 8 -0.45 -2.99 -4.05
N LYS A 9 0.56 -3.69 -4.57
CA LYS A 9 1.61 -3.07 -5.41
C LYS A 9 1.01 -2.47 -6.68
N GLU A 10 0.06 -3.17 -7.31
CA GLU A 10 -0.66 -2.68 -8.49
C GLU A 10 -1.48 -1.42 -8.18
N ILE A 11 -2.21 -1.41 -7.06
CA ILE A 11 -2.98 -0.25 -6.60
C ILE A 11 -2.06 0.95 -6.34
N VAL A 12 -0.98 0.76 -5.56
CA VAL A 12 -0.02 1.84 -5.25
C VAL A 12 0.63 2.37 -6.53
N THR A 13 0.99 1.48 -7.46
CA THR A 13 1.54 1.88 -8.76
C THR A 13 0.54 2.74 -9.53
N ALA A 14 -0.71 2.30 -9.65
CA ALA A 14 -1.74 3.05 -10.35
C ALA A 14 -1.97 4.44 -9.74
N LEU A 15 -2.03 4.55 -8.40
CA LEU A 15 -2.14 5.82 -7.68
C LEU A 15 -0.95 6.74 -7.97
N ARG A 16 0.28 6.22 -7.92
CA ARG A 16 1.49 7.01 -8.22
C ARG A 16 1.54 7.45 -9.70
N THR A 17 1.13 6.59 -10.63
CA THR A 17 1.08 6.92 -12.06
C THR A 17 0.16 8.09 -12.37
N ILE A 18 -0.95 8.24 -11.62
CA ILE A 18 -1.86 9.39 -11.79
C ILE A 18 -1.47 10.61 -10.92
N GLY A 19 -0.33 10.57 -10.23
CA GLY A 19 0.15 11.67 -9.39
C GLY A 19 -0.58 11.83 -8.06
N TYR A 20 -1.24 10.78 -7.56
CA TYR A 20 -1.84 10.82 -6.23
C TYR A 20 -0.76 10.82 -5.14
N ASP A 21 -0.79 11.85 -4.28
CA ASP A 21 0.16 12.06 -3.18
C ASP A 21 -0.56 12.23 -1.82
N GLY A 22 -1.80 11.77 -1.74
CA GLY A 22 -2.62 11.83 -0.53
C GLY A 22 -2.37 10.67 0.43
N ALA A 23 -3.07 10.70 1.55
CA ALA A 23 -3.02 9.62 2.54
C ALA A 23 -3.76 8.36 2.06
N LEU A 24 -3.16 7.20 2.27
CA LEU A 24 -3.86 5.91 2.16
C LEU A 24 -4.42 5.54 3.54
N SER A 25 -5.72 5.76 3.74
CA SER A 25 -6.40 5.41 4.98
C SER A 25 -6.68 3.90 5.06
N ILE A 26 -6.62 3.33 6.27
CA ILE A 26 -6.96 1.94 6.53
C ILE A 26 -8.34 1.89 7.19
N GLU A 27 -9.25 1.15 6.58
CA GLU A 27 -10.49 0.68 7.21
C GLU A 27 -10.35 -0.82 7.44
N HIS A 28 -10.56 -1.27 8.68
CA HIS A 28 -10.39 -2.66 9.06
C HIS A 28 -11.74 -3.27 9.46
N GLU A 29 -12.21 -4.22 8.66
CA GLU A 29 -13.41 -5.01 8.91
C GLU A 29 -13.08 -6.50 8.72
N ASP A 30 -12.98 -7.23 9.83
CA ASP A 30 -12.62 -8.65 9.83
C ASP A 30 -13.24 -9.33 11.06
N SER A 31 -13.82 -10.52 10.88
CA SER A 31 -14.45 -11.29 11.95
C SER A 31 -13.52 -12.34 12.60
N MET A 32 -12.34 -12.56 12.02
CA MET A 32 -11.37 -13.60 12.38
C MET A 32 -10.20 -13.05 13.20
N MET A 33 -9.81 -11.80 12.98
CA MET A 33 -8.73 -11.12 13.71
C MET A 33 -9.29 -10.09 14.69
N SER A 34 -8.55 -9.84 15.77
CA SER A 34 -8.84 -8.67 16.60
C SER A 34 -8.57 -7.39 15.79
N PRO A 35 -9.26 -6.27 16.08
CA PRO A 35 -9.02 -5.01 15.36
C PRO A 35 -7.56 -4.56 15.41
N LYS A 36 -6.88 -4.79 16.54
CA LYS A 36 -5.47 -4.44 16.70
C LYS A 36 -4.56 -5.29 15.80
N GLU A 37 -4.71 -6.61 15.86
CA GLU A 37 -3.88 -7.53 15.08
C GLU A 37 -4.04 -7.29 13.57
N GLY A 38 -5.29 -7.12 13.11
CA GLY A 38 -5.58 -6.84 11.71
C GLY A 38 -5.00 -5.51 11.25
N LEU A 39 -5.13 -4.45 12.06
CA LEU A 39 -4.55 -3.14 11.78
C LEU A 39 -3.01 -3.19 11.72
N GLU A 40 -2.35 -3.86 12.67
CA GLU A 40 -0.88 -3.97 12.70
C GLU A 40 -0.34 -4.71 11.46
N LYS A 41 -1.01 -5.79 11.04
CA LYS A 41 -0.66 -6.51 9.81
C LYS A 41 -0.89 -5.66 8.56
N ALA A 42 -2.01 -4.92 8.49
CA ALA A 42 -2.29 -4.01 7.38
C ALA A 42 -1.24 -2.90 7.26
N ILE A 43 -0.85 -2.29 8.38
CA ILE A 43 0.22 -1.27 8.42
C ILE A 43 1.54 -1.86 7.93
N ALA A 44 1.92 -3.05 8.41
CA ALA A 44 3.16 -3.70 7.99
C ALA A 44 3.18 -3.98 6.48
N LEU A 45 2.07 -4.50 5.93
CA LEU A 45 1.92 -4.75 4.50
C LEU A 45 2.03 -3.46 3.69
N LEU A 46 1.28 -2.42 4.06
CA LEU A 46 1.27 -1.15 3.33
C LEU A 46 2.64 -0.46 3.36
N LYS A 47 3.33 -0.48 4.50
CA LYS A 47 4.69 0.07 4.59
C LYS A 47 5.69 -0.62 3.64
N ASN A 48 5.51 -1.92 3.38
CA ASN A 48 6.36 -2.69 2.49
C ASN A 48 6.11 -2.38 1.00
N VAL A 49 4.89 -1.99 0.62
CA VAL A 49 4.51 -1.76 -0.79
C VAL A 49 4.51 -0.29 -1.20
N LEU A 50 4.46 0.64 -0.25
CA LEU A 50 4.48 2.07 -0.54
C LEU A 50 5.83 2.52 -1.12
N VAL A 51 5.76 3.45 -2.07
CA VAL A 51 6.92 4.13 -2.66
C VAL A 51 7.06 5.51 -2.03
N TYR A 52 8.21 5.75 -1.40
CA TYR A 52 8.45 6.99 -0.62
C TYR A 52 9.24 8.04 -1.41
N GLU A 53 10.04 7.62 -2.38
CA GLU A 53 10.86 8.52 -3.19
C GLU A 53 10.13 8.93 -4.47
N GLN A 54 10.48 10.10 -4.99
CA GLN A 54 10.06 10.51 -6.31
C GLN A 54 10.89 9.74 -7.36
N PRO A 55 10.34 9.45 -8.54
CA PRO A 55 11.12 8.88 -9.63
C PRO A 55 12.36 9.75 -9.90
N GLY A 56 13.54 9.14 -9.89
CA GLY A 56 14.77 9.81 -10.30
C GLY A 56 14.81 10.07 -11.81
N GLU A 57 15.87 10.71 -12.27
CA GLU A 57 16.12 10.87 -13.71
C GLU A 57 16.28 9.50 -14.38
N MET A 58 15.74 9.38 -15.59
CA MET A 58 15.87 8.17 -16.39
C MET A 58 17.32 7.99 -16.84
N TRP A 59 17.99 6.93 -16.37
CA TRP A 59 19.41 6.70 -16.64
C TRP A 59 19.69 5.54 -17.61
N TRP A 60 18.65 4.82 -18.06
CA TRP A 60 18.75 3.61 -18.89
C TRP A 60 18.11 3.74 -20.28
N ALA A 61 17.93 4.96 -20.80
CA ALA A 61 17.35 5.20 -22.12
C ALA A 61 18.38 5.23 -23.25
#